data_AF-A0A914CAT7-F1
#
_entry.id   AF-A0A914CAT7-F1
#
_cell.length_a   1.000
_cell.length_b   1.000
_cell.length_c   1.000
_cell.angle_alpha   90.00
_cell.angle_beta   90.00
_cell.angle_gamma   90.00
#
_symmetry.space_group_name_H-M   'P 1'
#
loop_
_entity.id
_entity.type
_entity.pdbx_description
1 polymer ?
#
loop_
_entity_poly.entity_id
_entity_poly.type
_entity_poly.pdbx_seq_one_letter_code
_entity_poly.pdbx_strand_id
1 'polypeptide(L)'
;MNGENFDKILADLRQHVGNLQDKNVIADKLIIKTQNANQTFSKSKEYDEEVSEMNASWQSSNQNNLVANLQPENRSMISLQEENRQLKSSLEEVENALHLIMQKHRSLIVDFSRIDKLLSLMQMVEKQPSSSNGKIDEVKLIEFLHLMEERLRIAEDQFCNDAEIISRLNNESANLRKLLGVARTSKRINNGGDEVKNLQNGTSKSTLLEENGTSAKPSEPEAEAPSTLKKDSSGETVLTCIKKQVYEENCVVKKKEVDPEEDGLATNFVIRAT
;
A
#
# COMPACT_ATOMS: atom_id res chain seq x y z
N MET A 1 -48.12 -60.10 100.15
CA MET A 1 -46.88 -60.21 99.35
C MET A 1 -47.05 -59.82 97.87
N ASN A 2 -48.21 -59.97 97.22
CA ASN A 2 -48.34 -59.67 95.77
C ASN A 2 -48.76 -58.22 95.42
N GLY A 3 -49.32 -57.45 96.36
CA GLY A 3 -49.75 -56.06 96.11
C GLY A 3 -48.61 -55.04 96.03
N GLU A 4 -47.63 -55.12 96.92
CA GLU A 4 -46.50 -54.17 96.99
C GLU A 4 -45.61 -54.20 95.73
N ASN A 5 -45.45 -55.37 95.11
CA ASN A 5 -44.71 -55.51 93.84
C ASN A 5 -45.47 -54.84 92.68
N PHE A 6 -46.80 -54.91 92.68
CA PHE A 6 -47.62 -54.30 91.64
C PHE A 6 -47.62 -52.77 91.74
N ASP A 7 -47.69 -52.22 92.96
CA ASP A 7 -47.60 -50.78 93.19
C ASP A 7 -46.21 -50.21 92.82
N LYS A 8 -45.14 -50.98 93.09
CA LYS A 8 -43.78 -50.61 92.67
C LYS A 8 -43.64 -50.58 91.14
N ILE A 9 -44.22 -51.55 90.44
CA ILE A 9 -44.25 -51.59 88.97
C ILE A 9 -45.08 -50.43 88.41
N LEU A 10 -46.23 -50.10 89.01
CA LEU A 10 -47.04 -48.94 88.62
C LEU A 10 -46.31 -47.62 88.82
N ALA A 11 -45.57 -47.47 89.93
CA ALA A 11 -44.76 -46.30 90.19
C ALA A 11 -43.62 -46.14 89.16
N ASP A 12 -42.95 -47.25 88.84
CA ASP A 12 -41.88 -47.29 87.83
C ASP A 12 -42.41 -46.98 86.42
N LEU A 13 -43.56 -47.55 86.03
CA LEU A 13 -44.22 -47.22 84.76
C LEU A 13 -44.60 -45.73 84.69
N ARG A 14 -45.14 -45.15 85.76
CA ARG A 14 -45.47 -43.71 85.82
C ARG A 14 -44.23 -42.84 85.69
N GLN A 15 -43.14 -43.20 86.36
CA GLN A 15 -41.86 -42.50 86.26
C GLN A 15 -41.30 -42.60 84.82
N HIS A 16 -41.41 -43.78 84.19
CA HIS A 16 -40.98 -43.97 82.82
C HIS A 16 -41.80 -43.14 81.84
N VAL A 17 -43.11 -43.06 82.01
CA VAL A 17 -43.99 -42.19 81.20
C VAL A 17 -43.62 -40.73 81.38
N GLY A 18 -43.35 -40.26 82.60
CA GLY A 18 -42.87 -38.90 82.85
C GLY A 18 -41.54 -38.62 82.14
N ASN A 19 -40.58 -39.53 82.25
CA ASN A 19 -39.29 -39.43 81.55
C ASN A 19 -39.46 -39.41 80.03
N LEU A 20 -40.41 -40.16 79.47
CA LEU A 20 -40.72 -40.14 78.03
C LEU A 20 -41.33 -38.81 77.62
N GLN A 21 -42.23 -38.25 78.42
CA GLN A 21 -42.81 -36.92 78.16
C GLN A 21 -41.73 -35.84 78.19
N ASP A 22 -40.83 -35.84 79.17
CA ASP A 22 -39.72 -34.90 79.24
C ASP A 22 -38.77 -35.03 78.05
N LYS A 23 -38.44 -36.27 77.66
CA LYS A 23 -37.66 -36.54 76.44
C LYS A 23 -38.37 -36.03 75.18
N ASN A 24 -39.68 -36.19 75.09
CA ASN A 24 -40.47 -35.69 73.97
C ASN A 24 -40.43 -34.15 73.90
N VAL A 25 -40.59 -33.47 75.04
CA VAL A 25 -40.48 -32.00 75.12
C VAL A 25 -39.07 -31.51 74.74
N ILE A 26 -38.02 -32.24 75.12
CA ILE A 26 -36.65 -31.93 74.70
C ILE A 26 -36.50 -32.13 73.19
N ALA A 27 -37.03 -33.22 72.63
CA ALA A 27 -37.00 -33.48 71.21
C ALA A 27 -37.72 -32.38 70.41
N ASP A 28 -38.90 -31.93 70.84
CA ASP A 28 -39.63 -30.83 70.21
C ASP A 28 -38.83 -29.51 70.24
N LYS A 29 -38.18 -29.21 71.37
CA LYS A 29 -37.28 -28.04 71.47
C LYS A 29 -36.08 -28.16 70.53
N LEU A 30 -35.53 -29.36 70.36
CA LEU A 30 -34.44 -29.61 69.41
C LEU A 30 -34.92 -29.48 67.97
N ILE A 31 -36.11 -29.98 67.63
CA ILE A 31 -36.73 -29.82 66.31
C ILE A 31 -36.87 -28.34 65.97
N ILE A 32 -37.41 -27.53 66.89
CA ILE A 32 -37.57 -26.08 66.69
C ILE A 32 -36.21 -25.40 66.50
N LYS A 33 -35.21 -25.74 67.31
CA LYS A 33 -33.84 -25.19 67.16
C LYS A 33 -33.22 -25.56 65.82
N THR A 34 -33.36 -26.81 65.38
CA THR A 34 -32.86 -27.26 64.08
C THR A 34 -33.61 -26.59 62.93
N GLN A 35 -34.92 -26.41 63.03
CA GLN A 35 -35.72 -25.66 62.04
C GLN A 35 -35.26 -24.21 61.94
N ASN A 36 -35.06 -23.54 63.07
CA ASN A 36 -34.54 -22.16 63.10
C ASN A 36 -33.13 -22.07 62.50
N ALA A 37 -32.24 -23.00 62.86
CA ALA A 37 -30.89 -23.08 62.29
C ALA A 37 -30.94 -23.31 60.77
N ASN A 38 -31.84 -24.17 60.30
CA ASN A 38 -32.02 -24.44 58.87
C ASN A 38 -32.55 -23.19 58.13
N GLN A 39 -33.50 -22.45 58.72
CA GLN A 39 -33.97 -21.18 58.15
C GLN A 39 -32.85 -20.14 58.06
N THR A 40 -32.00 -20.03 59.10
CA THR A 40 -30.84 -19.13 59.04
C THR A 40 -29.82 -19.57 58.00
N PHE A 41 -29.63 -20.89 57.83
CA PHE A 41 -28.74 -21.43 56.81
C PHE A 41 -29.26 -21.16 55.39
N SER A 42 -30.56 -21.36 55.15
CA SER A 42 -31.18 -21.02 53.86
C SER A 42 -31.01 -19.54 53.52
N LYS A 43 -31.22 -18.64 54.49
CA LYS A 43 -30.99 -17.21 54.28
C LYS A 43 -29.52 -16.91 53.99
N SER A 44 -28.59 -17.49 54.76
CA SER A 44 -27.15 -17.33 54.49
C SER A 44 -26.78 -17.76 53.08
N LYS A 45 -27.33 -18.90 52.63
CA LYS A 45 -27.09 -19.43 51.29
C LYS A 45 -27.63 -18.49 50.20
N GLU A 46 -28.83 -17.96 50.39
CA GLU A 46 -29.42 -16.98 49.46
C GLU A 46 -28.57 -15.71 49.37
N TYR A 47 -28.07 -15.19 50.51
CA TYR A 47 -27.14 -14.07 50.52
C TYR A 47 -25.83 -14.38 49.81
N ASP A 48 -25.25 -15.56 50.04
CA ASP A 48 -24.00 -15.96 49.39
C ASP A 48 -24.17 -16.09 47.86
N GLU A 49 -25.32 -16.60 47.42
CA GLU A 49 -25.68 -16.69 46.00
C GLU A 49 -25.84 -15.29 45.36
N GLU A 50 -26.57 -14.38 46.01
CA GLU A 50 -26.77 -13.01 45.52
C GLU A 50 -25.45 -12.22 45.45
N VAL A 51 -24.59 -12.34 46.47
CA VAL A 51 -23.26 -11.71 46.47
C VAL A 51 -22.39 -12.28 45.35
N SER A 52 -22.45 -13.59 45.11
CA SER A 52 -21.70 -14.23 44.04
C SER A 52 -22.16 -13.76 42.65
N GLU A 53 -23.48 -13.69 42.42
CA GLU A 53 -24.05 -13.20 41.16
C GLU A 53 -23.70 -11.74 40.90
N MET A 54 -23.82 -10.90 41.93
CA MET A 54 -23.44 -9.49 41.85
C MET A 54 -21.96 -9.34 41.53
N ASN A 55 -21.08 -10.06 42.22
CA ASN A 55 -19.64 -10.02 41.98
C ASN A 55 -19.28 -10.49 40.55
N ALA A 56 -19.91 -11.55 40.05
CA ALA A 56 -19.72 -12.01 38.67
C ALA A 56 -20.14 -10.94 37.66
N SER A 57 -21.27 -10.28 37.90
CA SER A 57 -21.77 -9.19 37.05
C SER A 57 -20.86 -7.97 37.08
N TRP A 58 -20.35 -7.58 38.26
CA TRP A 58 -19.36 -6.50 38.40
C TRP A 58 -18.06 -6.81 37.68
N GLN A 59 -17.52 -8.02 37.84
CA GLN A 59 -16.28 -8.43 37.16
C GLN A 59 -16.44 -8.43 35.65
N SER A 60 -17.51 -9.02 35.13
CA SER A 60 -17.81 -9.03 33.69
C SER A 60 -17.99 -7.61 33.15
N SER A 61 -18.77 -6.77 33.84
CA SER A 61 -18.99 -5.38 33.44
C SER A 61 -17.69 -4.57 33.44
N ASN A 62 -16.85 -4.70 34.48
CA ASN A 62 -15.58 -4.00 34.56
C ASN A 62 -14.59 -4.45 33.48
N GLN A 63 -14.47 -5.76 33.24
CA GLN A 63 -13.63 -6.30 32.17
C GLN A 63 -14.12 -5.83 30.80
N ASN A 64 -15.42 -5.89 30.55
CA ASN A 64 -16.02 -5.45 29.29
C ASN A 64 -15.86 -3.94 29.09
N ASN A 65 -16.01 -3.12 30.14
CA ASN A 65 -15.81 -1.68 30.07
C ASN A 65 -14.34 -1.34 29.76
N LEU A 66 -13.39 -2.02 30.42
CA LEU A 66 -11.97 -1.84 30.15
C LEU A 66 -11.62 -2.23 28.71
N VAL A 67 -12.08 -3.38 28.24
CA VAL A 67 -11.86 -3.84 26.86
C VAL A 67 -12.52 -2.89 25.85
N ALA A 68 -13.74 -2.42 26.13
CA ALA A 68 -14.46 -1.48 25.28
C ALA A 68 -13.77 -0.12 25.16
N ASN A 69 -13.04 0.33 26.18
CA ASN A 69 -12.26 1.56 26.12
C ASN A 69 -10.89 1.35 25.46
N LEU A 70 -10.22 0.23 25.73
CA LEU A 70 -8.90 -0.07 25.16
C LEU A 70 -8.95 -0.41 23.66
N GLN A 71 -10.02 -1.06 23.19
CA GLN A 71 -10.15 -1.44 21.79
C GLN A 71 -10.12 -0.24 20.81
N PRO A 72 -10.92 0.84 21.01
CA PRO A 72 -10.84 2.01 20.14
C PRO A 72 -9.52 2.76 20.29
N GLU A 73 -8.93 2.82 21.50
CA GLU A 73 -7.61 3.43 21.71
C GLU A 73 -6.52 2.69 20.93
N ASN A 74 -6.50 1.36 20.99
CA ASN A 74 -5.57 0.53 20.21
C ASN A 74 -5.76 0.72 18.70
N ARG A 75 -7.00 0.80 18.23
CA ARG A 75 -7.28 1.10 16.81
C ARG A 75 -6.74 2.47 16.41
N SER A 76 -6.94 3.47 17.26
CA SER A 76 -6.42 4.83 17.05
C SER A 76 -4.89 4.84 17.01
N MET A 77 -4.24 4.15 17.94
CA MET A 77 -2.78 4.03 17.99
C MET A 77 -2.22 3.39 16.72
N ILE A 78 -2.82 2.31 16.23
CA ILE A 78 -2.40 1.66 14.98
C ILE A 78 -2.61 2.60 13.78
N SER A 79 -3.73 3.32 13.72
CA SER A 79 -3.99 4.31 12.67
C SER A 79 -2.93 5.42 12.66
N LEU A 80 -2.58 5.95 13.83
CA LEU A 80 -1.55 6.98 13.97
C LEU A 80 -0.16 6.44 13.62
N GLN A 81 0.14 5.19 13.94
CA GLN A 81 1.40 4.56 13.56
C GLN A 81 1.51 4.39 12.04
N GLU A 82 0.42 4.00 11.39
CA GLU A 82 0.36 3.86 9.94
C GLU A 82 0.47 5.23 9.25
N GLU A 83 -0.22 6.26 9.76
CA GLU A 83 -0.06 7.64 9.26
C GLU A 83 1.39 8.13 9.42
N ASN A 84 2.02 7.91 10.58
CA ASN A 84 3.43 8.24 10.78
C ASN A 84 4.35 7.50 9.82
N ARG A 85 4.05 6.23 9.50
CA ARG A 85 4.80 5.46 8.50
C ARG A 85 4.65 6.07 7.12
N GLN A 86 3.45 6.47 6.73
CA GLN A 86 3.17 7.13 5.45
C GLN A 86 3.85 8.50 5.35
N LEU A 87 3.80 9.31 6.40
CA LEU A 87 4.48 10.60 6.45
C LEU A 87 6.00 10.46 6.30
N LYS A 88 6.59 9.46 6.96
CA LYS A 88 8.03 9.16 6.81
C LYS A 88 8.37 8.72 5.38
N SER A 89 7.55 7.87 4.78
CA SER A 89 7.72 7.46 3.37
C SER A 89 7.64 8.65 2.42
N SER A 90 6.64 9.53 2.61
CA SER A 90 6.47 10.72 1.79
C SER A 90 7.63 11.70 1.95
N LEU A 91 8.17 11.85 3.17
CA LEU A 91 9.35 12.67 3.40
C LEU A 91 10.57 12.11 2.68
N GLU A 92 10.81 10.79 2.76
CA GLU A 92 11.88 10.12 2.03
C GLU A 92 11.75 10.30 0.52
N GLU A 93 10.53 10.21 -0.03
CA GLU A 93 10.26 10.47 -1.44
C GLU A 93 10.59 11.92 -1.85
N VAL A 94 10.25 12.90 -1.01
CA VAL A 94 10.58 14.31 -1.25
C VAL A 94 12.10 14.54 -1.17
N GLU A 95 12.78 13.95 -0.20
CA GLU A 95 14.25 14.03 -0.08
C GLU A 95 14.94 13.41 -1.29
N ASN A 96 14.47 12.25 -1.75
CA ASN A 96 14.97 11.58 -2.96
C ASN A 96 14.72 12.41 -4.22
N ALA A 97 13.53 12.99 -4.36
CA ALA A 97 13.20 13.88 -5.48
C ALA A 97 14.08 15.14 -5.48
N LEU A 98 14.30 15.74 -4.31
CA LEU A 98 15.19 16.89 -4.17
C LEU A 98 16.64 16.53 -4.53
N HIS A 99 17.12 15.37 -4.08
CA HIS A 99 18.47 14.89 -4.42
C HIS A 99 18.64 14.77 -5.93
N LEU A 100 17.67 14.19 -6.63
CA LEU A 100 17.67 14.06 -8.08
C LEU A 100 17.64 15.43 -8.78
N ILE A 101 16.77 16.34 -8.34
CA ILE A 101 16.70 17.71 -8.89
C ILE A 101 18.03 18.43 -8.70
N MET A 102 18.63 18.35 -7.51
CA MET A 102 19.93 18.97 -7.25
C MET A 102 21.05 18.35 -8.07
N GLN A 103 21.06 17.03 -8.26
CA GLN A 103 22.03 16.35 -9.13
C GLN A 103 21.89 16.81 -10.58
N LYS A 104 20.67 16.85 -11.11
CA LYS A 104 20.39 17.36 -12.47
C LYS A 104 20.78 18.82 -12.60
N HIS A 105 20.46 19.66 -11.63
CA HIS A 105 20.84 21.07 -11.60
C HIS A 105 22.37 21.26 -11.63
N ARG A 106 23.12 20.48 -10.83
CA ARG A 106 24.59 20.50 -10.87
C ARG A 106 25.13 20.10 -12.24
N SER A 107 24.57 19.06 -12.86
CA SER A 107 24.93 18.64 -14.22
C SER A 107 24.68 19.75 -15.24
N LEU A 108 23.50 20.39 -15.19
CA LEU A 108 23.15 21.48 -16.09
C LEU A 108 24.12 22.65 -15.98
N ILE A 109 24.50 23.07 -14.78
CA ILE A 109 25.50 24.14 -14.59
C ILE A 109 26.83 23.78 -15.25
N VAL A 110 27.30 22.54 -15.09
CA VAL A 110 28.54 22.08 -15.71
C VAL A 110 28.41 22.11 -17.24
N ASP A 111 27.30 21.64 -17.79
CA ASP A 111 27.09 21.65 -19.23
C ASP A 111 26.97 23.06 -19.81
N PHE A 112 26.23 23.98 -19.15
CA PHE A 112 26.17 25.39 -19.53
C PHE A 112 27.55 26.04 -19.51
N SER A 113 28.35 25.84 -18.46
CA SER A 113 29.71 26.41 -18.39
C SER A 113 30.63 25.93 -19.53
N ARG A 114 30.38 24.72 -20.04
CA ARG A 114 31.11 24.14 -21.18
C ARG A 114 30.57 24.65 -22.51
N ILE A 115 29.26 24.90 -22.64
CA ILE A 115 28.65 25.55 -23.81
C ILE A 115 29.09 27.01 -23.91
N ASP A 116 29.15 27.75 -22.81
CA ASP A 116 29.63 29.13 -22.78
C ASP A 116 31.07 29.26 -23.29
N LYS A 117 31.94 28.30 -22.95
CA LYS A 117 33.30 28.22 -23.50
C LYS A 117 33.29 28.03 -25.02
N LEU A 118 32.41 27.15 -25.52
CA LEU A 118 32.26 26.90 -26.96
C LEU A 118 31.72 28.14 -27.69
N LEU A 119 30.73 28.82 -27.12
CA LEU A 119 30.16 30.07 -27.65
C LEU A 119 31.20 31.21 -27.66
N SER A 120 32.01 31.31 -26.60
CA SER A 120 33.09 32.31 -26.52
C SER A 120 34.15 32.07 -27.59
N LEU A 121 34.55 30.82 -27.85
CA LEU A 121 35.49 30.49 -28.91
C LEU A 121 34.91 30.83 -30.30
N MET A 122 33.65 30.49 -30.53
CA MET A 122 32.94 30.81 -31.78
C MET A 122 32.84 32.32 -32.05
N GLN A 123 32.50 33.13 -31.03
CA GLN A 123 32.45 34.59 -31.17
C GLN A 123 33.83 35.22 -31.42
N MET A 124 34.91 34.61 -30.93
CA MET A 124 36.28 35.06 -31.23
C MET A 124 36.71 34.73 -32.66
N VAL A 125 36.21 33.61 -33.21
CA VAL A 125 36.39 33.25 -34.63
C VAL A 125 35.58 34.18 -35.53
N GLU A 126 34.35 34.53 -35.14
CA GLU A 126 33.43 35.38 -35.92
C GLU A 126 33.82 36.87 -35.92
N LYS A 127 34.36 37.40 -34.81
CA LYS A 127 34.72 38.82 -34.67
C LYS A 127 36.07 39.21 -35.27
N GLN A 128 36.80 38.32 -35.95
CA GLN A 128 38.04 38.69 -36.62
C GLN A 128 37.75 39.36 -37.97
N PRO A 129 37.95 40.68 -38.11
CA PRO A 129 37.75 41.37 -39.37
C PRO A 129 38.87 40.97 -40.34
N SER A 130 38.46 40.73 -41.58
CA SER A 130 39.23 40.36 -42.76
C SER A 130 40.28 41.38 -43.23
N SER A 131 40.96 42.12 -42.33
CA SER A 131 41.87 43.22 -42.69
C SER A 131 43.28 43.23 -42.08
N SER A 132 43.78 42.12 -41.53
CA SER A 132 45.23 41.98 -41.37
C SER A 132 45.67 40.53 -41.42
N ASN A 133 46.32 40.13 -42.52
CA ASN A 133 47.18 38.93 -42.64
C ASN A 133 46.68 37.72 -41.84
N GLY A 134 45.45 37.31 -42.17
CA GLY A 134 44.66 36.32 -41.48
C GLY A 134 45.22 34.92 -41.58
N LYS A 135 46.01 34.55 -40.58
CA LYS A 135 45.90 33.19 -40.05
C LYS A 135 44.89 33.30 -38.92
N ILE A 136 43.71 32.71 -39.12
CA ILE A 136 42.96 32.18 -37.97
C ILE A 136 44.01 31.49 -37.10
N ASP A 137 44.04 31.73 -35.78
CA ASP A 137 44.89 30.93 -34.90
C ASP A 137 44.46 29.47 -35.10
N GLU A 138 45.14 28.78 -36.00
CA GLU A 138 44.79 27.46 -36.51
C GLU A 138 44.69 26.48 -35.34
N VAL A 139 45.53 26.71 -34.34
CA VAL A 139 45.52 26.06 -33.02
C VAL A 139 44.17 26.20 -32.30
N LYS A 140 43.55 27.39 -32.28
CA LYS A 140 42.27 27.63 -31.60
C LYS A 140 41.08 27.10 -32.40
N LEU A 141 41.16 27.12 -33.73
CA LEU A 141 40.16 26.47 -34.58
C LEU A 141 40.20 24.95 -34.41
N ILE A 142 41.41 24.36 -34.38
CA ILE A 142 41.60 22.94 -34.08
C ILE A 142 41.08 22.62 -32.67
N GLU A 143 41.34 23.46 -31.67
CA GLU A 143 40.82 23.28 -30.31
C GLU A 143 39.28 23.35 -30.27
N PHE A 144 38.67 24.29 -30.99
CA PHE A 144 37.21 24.40 -31.13
C PHE A 144 36.62 23.17 -31.83
N LEU A 145 37.21 22.72 -32.94
CA LEU A 145 36.75 21.54 -33.68
C LEU A 145 36.84 20.29 -32.81
N HIS A 146 37.93 20.12 -32.07
CA HIS A 146 38.10 18.98 -31.16
C HIS A 146 37.10 19.03 -29.99
N LEU A 147 36.85 20.21 -29.41
CA LEU A 147 35.81 20.39 -28.39
C LEU A 147 34.41 20.10 -28.94
N MET A 148 34.13 20.50 -30.18
CA MET A 148 32.84 20.27 -30.83
C MET A 148 32.63 18.80 -31.19
N GLU A 149 33.66 18.12 -31.69
CA GLU A 149 33.66 16.68 -31.97
C GLU A 149 33.40 15.86 -30.69
N GLU A 150 34.11 16.17 -29.60
CA GLU A 150 33.90 15.51 -28.31
C GLU A 150 32.46 15.74 -27.79
N ARG A 151 31.88 16.93 -28.05
CA ARG A 151 30.49 17.21 -27.67
C ARG A 151 29.47 16.48 -28.54
N LEU A 152 29.73 16.38 -29.84
CA LEU A 152 28.87 15.61 -30.74
C LEU A 152 28.87 14.14 -30.32
N ARG A 153 30.05 13.57 -30.02
CA ARG A 153 30.17 12.17 -29.58
C ARG A 153 29.39 11.90 -28.29
N ILE A 154 29.51 12.77 -27.28
CA ILE A 154 28.75 12.63 -26.02
C ILE A 154 27.24 12.72 -26.28
N ALA A 155 26.80 13.60 -27.19
CA ALA A 155 25.38 13.75 -27.52
C ALA A 155 24.84 12.52 -28.28
N GLU A 156 25.62 11.96 -29.21
CA GLU A 156 25.29 10.72 -29.92
C GLU A 156 25.18 9.53 -28.95
N ASP A 157 26.12 9.38 -28.02
CA ASP A 157 26.07 8.33 -26.99
C ASP A 157 24.81 8.47 -26.10
N GLN A 158 24.47 9.69 -25.68
CA GLN A 158 23.25 9.95 -24.92
C GLN A 158 21.98 9.62 -25.72
N PHE A 159 21.93 10.03 -26.99
CA PHE A 159 20.82 9.73 -27.88
C PHE A 159 20.64 8.23 -28.10
N CYS A 160 21.73 7.48 -28.29
CA CYS A 160 21.69 6.02 -28.40
C CYS A 160 21.15 5.37 -27.12
N ASN A 161 21.62 5.80 -25.95
CA ASN A 161 21.13 5.29 -24.66
C ASN A 161 19.63 5.58 -24.46
N ASP A 162 19.19 6.80 -24.74
CA ASP A 162 17.78 7.18 -24.64
C ASP A 162 16.91 6.37 -25.61
N ALA A 163 17.37 6.19 -26.85
CA ALA A 163 16.69 5.38 -27.85
C ALA A 163 16.58 3.89 -27.44
N GLU A 164 17.61 3.33 -26.81
CA GLU A 164 17.60 1.97 -26.26
C GLU A 164 16.58 1.85 -25.12
N ILE A 165 16.61 2.77 -24.15
CA ILE A 165 15.68 2.79 -23.02
C ILE A 165 14.23 2.91 -23.51
N ILE A 166 13.95 3.81 -24.45
CA ILE A 166 12.62 3.97 -25.04
C ILE A 166 12.18 2.68 -25.74
N SER A 167 13.06 2.05 -26.51
CA SER A 167 12.77 0.79 -27.21
C SER A 167 12.48 -0.34 -26.22
N ARG A 168 13.24 -0.42 -25.14
CA ARG A 168 13.03 -1.39 -24.06
C ARG A 168 11.70 -1.17 -23.36
N LEU A 169 11.40 0.06 -22.95
CA LEU A 169 10.13 0.40 -22.29
C LEU A 169 8.92 0.15 -23.20
N ASN A 170 9.05 0.43 -24.50
CA ASN A 170 8.01 0.11 -25.48
C ASN A 170 7.77 -1.40 -25.60
N ASN A 171 8.84 -2.20 -25.61
CA ASN A 171 8.74 -3.65 -25.63
C ASN A 171 8.12 -4.20 -24.34
N GLU A 172 8.58 -3.73 -23.17
CA GLU A 172 8.01 -4.10 -21.87
C GLU A 172 6.52 -3.71 -21.80
N SER A 173 6.15 -2.50 -22.21
CA SER A 173 4.76 -2.04 -22.29
C SER A 173 3.92 -2.90 -23.24
N ALA A 174 4.46 -3.27 -24.40
CA ALA A 174 3.79 -4.16 -25.33
C ALA A 174 3.58 -5.56 -24.73
N ASN A 175 4.58 -6.07 -24.02
CA ASN A 175 4.53 -7.39 -23.37
C ASN A 175 3.54 -7.40 -22.20
N LEU A 176 3.53 -6.36 -21.36
CA LEU A 176 2.55 -6.21 -20.29
C LEU A 176 1.12 -6.13 -20.85
N ARG A 177 0.90 -5.40 -21.95
CA ARG A 177 -0.40 -5.35 -22.63
C ARG A 177 -0.81 -6.71 -23.20
N LYS A 178 0.13 -7.46 -23.80
CA LYS A 178 -0.13 -8.84 -24.26
C LYS A 178 -0.50 -9.74 -23.08
N LEU A 179 0.25 -9.68 -21.97
CA LEU A 179 -0.02 -10.48 -20.77
C LEU A 179 -1.39 -10.15 -20.16
N LEU A 180 -1.76 -8.87 -20.10
CA LEU A 180 -3.10 -8.44 -19.69
C LEU A 180 -4.19 -8.93 -20.65
N GLY A 181 -3.92 -8.92 -21.96
CA GLY A 181 -4.81 -9.49 -22.97
C GLY A 181 -5.03 -11.00 -22.77
N VAL A 182 -3.96 -11.74 -22.50
CA VAL A 182 -4.01 -13.17 -22.17
C VAL A 182 -4.76 -13.42 -20.87
N ALA A 183 -4.51 -12.63 -19.81
CA ALA A 183 -5.22 -12.77 -18.53
C ALA A 183 -6.73 -12.49 -18.68
N ARG A 184 -7.11 -11.48 -19.47
CA ARG A 184 -8.52 -11.16 -19.75
C ARG A 184 -9.20 -12.26 -20.56
N THR A 185 -8.54 -12.80 -21.58
CA THR A 185 -9.08 -13.88 -22.41
C THR A 185 -9.16 -15.20 -21.64
N SER A 186 -8.16 -15.53 -20.82
CA SER A 186 -8.16 -16.68 -19.92
C SER A 186 -9.30 -16.62 -18.90
N LYS A 187 -9.52 -15.46 -18.24
CA LYS A 187 -10.67 -15.27 -17.33
C LYS A 187 -12.02 -15.43 -18.06
N ARG A 188 -12.11 -14.98 -19.32
CA ARG A 188 -13.33 -15.12 -20.12
C ARG A 188 -13.61 -16.58 -20.51
N ILE A 189 -12.58 -17.36 -20.82
CA ILE A 189 -12.71 -18.79 -21.15
C ILE A 189 -13.11 -19.60 -19.91
N ASN A 190 -12.54 -19.27 -18.73
CA ASN A 190 -12.87 -19.96 -17.47
C ASN A 190 -14.30 -19.68 -16.97
N ASN A 191 -14.90 -18.55 -17.35
CA ASN A 191 -16.28 -18.20 -17.00
C ASN A 191 -17.32 -18.73 -18.02
N GLY A 192 -16.91 -19.46 -19.06
CA GLY A 192 -17.80 -20.01 -20.09
C GLY A 192 -18.12 -21.51 -19.95
N GLY A 193 -17.75 -22.14 -18.81
CA GLY A 193 -17.83 -23.59 -18.62
C GLY A 193 -18.94 -24.12 -17.69
N ASP A 194 -19.61 -23.29 -16.89
CA ASP A 194 -20.55 -23.77 -15.86
C ASP A 194 -21.98 -23.24 -16.09
N GLU A 195 -22.71 -23.86 -17.02
CA GLU A 195 -24.18 -23.91 -16.98
C GLU A 195 -24.67 -25.36 -16.96
N VAL A 196 -24.67 -25.99 -15.78
CA VAL A 196 -25.58 -27.11 -15.49
C VAL A 196 -26.11 -27.02 -14.06
N LYS A 197 -27.38 -26.62 -13.99
CA LYS A 197 -28.42 -26.87 -12.98
C LYS A 197 -28.06 -27.84 -11.83
N ASN A 198 -28.28 -27.43 -10.59
CA ASN A 198 -29.24 -28.16 -9.75
C ASN A 198 -29.80 -27.31 -8.59
N LEU A 199 -31.14 -27.32 -8.49
CA LEU A 199 -31.88 -26.79 -7.35
C LEU A 199 -32.06 -27.88 -6.28
N GLN A 200 -32.04 -27.44 -5.01
CA GLN A 200 -32.87 -27.91 -3.90
C GLN A 200 -32.70 -29.34 -3.35
N ASN A 201 -32.25 -29.45 -2.10
CA ASN A 201 -33.11 -29.59 -0.90
C ASN A 201 -32.33 -30.16 0.29
N GLY A 202 -32.70 -29.75 1.51
CA GLY A 202 -32.56 -30.63 2.68
C GLY A 202 -31.93 -30.01 3.93
N THR A 203 -32.73 -29.29 4.68
CA THR A 203 -32.57 -28.92 6.09
C THR A 203 -32.07 -30.05 6.99
N SER A 204 -30.97 -29.83 7.71
CA SER A 204 -30.81 -30.24 9.11
C SER A 204 -29.71 -29.42 9.79
N LYS A 205 -30.05 -28.98 10.99
CA LYS A 205 -29.42 -27.97 11.84
C LYS A 205 -28.48 -28.64 12.85
N SER A 206 -27.22 -28.22 12.92
CA SER A 206 -26.34 -28.30 14.11
C SER A 206 -25.12 -27.40 13.87
N THR A 207 -25.16 -26.14 14.32
CA THR A 207 -24.43 -25.63 15.51
C THR A 207 -22.90 -25.63 15.36
N LEU A 208 -22.32 -24.46 15.00
CA LEU A 208 -21.16 -23.82 15.65
C LEU A 208 -20.82 -22.48 14.98
N LEU A 209 -21.07 -21.40 15.74
CA LEU A 209 -20.37 -20.10 15.79
C LEU A 209 -19.90 -19.45 14.48
N GLU A 210 -20.71 -18.51 13.96
CA GLU A 210 -20.22 -17.35 13.21
C GLU A 210 -20.14 -16.14 14.15
N GLU A 211 -18.94 -15.57 14.27
CA GLU A 211 -18.78 -14.14 14.49
C GLU A 211 -18.94 -13.43 13.15
N ASN A 212 -19.92 -12.55 13.08
CA ASN A 212 -20.24 -11.71 11.94
C ASN A 212 -19.44 -10.40 11.99
N GLY A 213 -19.04 -9.93 10.80
CA GLY A 213 -19.17 -8.51 10.47
C GLY A 213 -17.93 -7.77 9.97
N THR A 214 -17.65 -7.88 8.67
CA THR A 214 -17.31 -6.69 7.86
C THR A 214 -17.87 -6.89 6.46
N SER A 215 -19.03 -6.29 6.25
CA SER A 215 -19.61 -6.00 4.95
C SER A 215 -19.03 -4.66 4.49
N ALA A 216 -18.23 -4.70 3.42
CA ALA A 216 -17.94 -3.53 2.60
C ALA A 216 -18.31 -3.89 1.17
N LYS A 217 -19.46 -3.37 0.75
CA LYS A 217 -19.91 -3.38 -0.64
C LYS A 217 -19.16 -2.25 -1.38
N PRO A 218 -18.65 -2.48 -2.61
CA PRO A 218 -18.14 -1.41 -3.46
C PRO A 218 -19.32 -0.66 -4.10
N SER A 219 -19.40 0.66 -3.87
CA SER A 219 -20.19 1.56 -4.69
C SER A 219 -19.42 1.91 -5.97
N GLU A 220 -20.12 1.84 -7.08
CA GLU A 220 -19.71 2.24 -8.43
C GLU A 220 -19.22 3.71 -8.47
N PRO A 221 -18.29 4.06 -9.38
CA PRO A 221 -18.05 5.44 -9.75
C PRO A 221 -19.05 5.87 -10.84
N GLU A 222 -19.93 6.79 -10.48
CA GLU A 222 -20.69 7.60 -11.43
C GLU A 222 -19.72 8.47 -12.25
N ALA A 223 -20.00 8.52 -13.54
CA ALA A 223 -19.38 9.41 -14.48
C ALA A 223 -19.93 10.83 -14.29
N GLU A 224 -19.09 11.76 -13.83
CA GLU A 224 -19.31 13.19 -14.04
C GLU A 224 -18.08 13.81 -14.70
N ALA A 225 -18.37 14.57 -15.76
CA ALA A 225 -17.42 15.19 -16.67
C ALA A 225 -16.56 16.27 -15.98
N PRO A 226 -15.27 16.43 -16.37
CA PRO A 226 -14.53 17.63 -16.00
C PRO A 226 -14.97 18.80 -16.90
N SER A 227 -15.46 19.82 -16.23
CA SER A 227 -15.75 21.15 -16.74
C SER A 227 -14.53 21.79 -17.40
N THR A 228 -14.86 22.63 -18.36
CA THR A 228 -13.99 23.36 -19.27
C THR A 228 -12.96 24.23 -18.56
N LEU A 229 -11.68 23.85 -18.66
CA LEU A 229 -10.55 24.78 -18.58
C LEU A 229 -10.10 25.06 -20.01
N LYS A 230 -10.25 26.33 -20.42
CA LYS A 230 -9.86 26.86 -21.72
C LYS A 230 -8.40 26.51 -22.00
N LYS A 231 -8.16 25.66 -23.01
CA LYS A 231 -6.85 25.51 -23.65
C LYS A 231 -6.67 26.71 -24.56
N ASP A 232 -5.75 27.59 -24.22
CA ASP A 232 -5.27 28.60 -25.14
C ASP A 232 -4.65 27.91 -26.36
N SER A 233 -5.24 28.20 -27.52
CA SER A 233 -5.00 27.58 -28.83
C SER A 233 -3.67 27.99 -29.49
N SER A 234 -2.68 28.45 -28.73
CA SER A 234 -1.41 28.93 -29.27
C SER A 234 -0.25 27.92 -29.15
N GLY A 235 -0.29 27.00 -28.16
CA GLY A 235 0.83 26.10 -27.88
C GLY A 235 0.91 24.86 -28.77
N GLU A 236 -0.24 24.28 -29.14
CA GLU A 236 -0.30 23.06 -29.99
C GLU A 236 0.13 23.34 -31.43
N THR A 237 -0.13 24.55 -31.94
CA THR A 237 0.23 24.97 -33.29
C THR A 237 1.75 25.10 -33.44
N VAL A 238 2.45 25.61 -32.42
CA VAL A 238 3.90 25.82 -32.46
C VAL A 238 4.66 24.49 -32.44
N LEU A 239 4.26 23.53 -31.59
CA LEU A 239 4.92 22.22 -31.54
C LEU A 239 4.70 21.42 -32.83
N THR A 240 3.54 21.60 -33.48
CA THR A 240 3.22 20.95 -34.76
C THR A 240 3.97 21.62 -35.91
N CYS A 241 4.13 22.96 -35.90
CA CYS A 241 4.94 23.68 -36.88
C CYS A 241 6.44 23.34 -36.77
N ILE A 242 6.99 23.24 -35.55
CA ILE A 242 8.41 22.86 -35.36
C ILE A 242 8.65 21.43 -35.83
N LYS A 243 7.75 20.48 -35.55
CA LYS A 243 7.86 19.11 -36.08
C LYS A 243 7.80 19.08 -37.60
N LYS A 244 6.96 19.89 -38.24
CA LYS A 244 6.84 19.94 -39.70
C LYS A 244 8.09 20.52 -40.36
N GLN A 245 8.66 21.57 -39.75
CA GLN A 245 9.84 22.26 -40.26
C GLN A 245 11.12 21.39 -40.16
N VAL A 246 11.27 20.63 -39.08
CA VAL A 246 12.37 19.67 -38.91
C VAL A 246 12.26 18.46 -39.86
N TYR A 247 11.04 18.03 -40.21
CA TYR A 247 10.85 16.96 -41.19
C TYR A 247 11.05 17.42 -42.64
N GLU A 248 10.68 18.66 -42.97
CA GLU A 248 10.84 19.22 -44.32
C GLU A 248 12.31 19.57 -44.63
N GLU A 249 13.07 20.12 -43.68
CA GLU A 249 14.49 20.42 -43.89
C GLU A 249 15.35 19.16 -44.06
N ASN A 250 15.07 18.08 -43.31
CA ASN A 250 15.80 16.81 -43.43
C ASN A 250 15.50 16.03 -44.72
N CYS A 251 14.38 16.31 -45.40
CA CYS A 251 14.00 15.66 -46.65
C CYS A 251 14.63 16.36 -47.88
N VAL A 252 14.95 17.64 -47.77
CA VAL A 252 15.63 18.41 -48.83
C VAL A 252 17.13 18.12 -48.86
N VAL A 253 17.76 17.90 -47.70
CA VAL A 253 19.19 17.57 -47.62
C VAL A 253 19.49 16.21 -48.26
N LYS A 254 18.61 15.20 -48.10
CA LYS A 254 18.78 13.87 -48.71
C LYS A 254 18.53 13.80 -50.23
N LYS A 255 18.02 14.86 -50.86
CA LYS A 255 17.78 14.90 -52.32
C LYS A 255 18.86 15.66 -53.12
N LYS A 256 19.86 16.25 -52.47
CA LYS A 256 20.95 16.99 -53.13
C LYS A 256 22.29 16.24 -53.23
N GLU A 257 22.40 15.03 -52.67
CA GLU A 257 23.60 14.19 -52.75
C GLU A 257 23.33 12.87 -53.47
N VAL A 258 22.90 12.91 -54.74
CA VAL A 258 23.15 11.79 -55.68
C VAL A 258 23.15 12.37 -57.10
N ASP A 259 24.34 12.71 -57.60
CA ASP A 259 24.66 12.65 -59.03
C ASP A 259 26.19 12.44 -59.12
N PRO A 260 26.66 11.29 -59.64
CA PRO A 260 28.01 11.20 -60.19
C PRO A 260 27.91 11.10 -61.72
N GLU A 261 28.23 12.20 -62.40
CA GLU A 261 28.84 12.14 -63.72
C GLU A 261 30.32 11.77 -63.52
N GLU A 262 30.75 10.61 -64.01
CA GLU A 262 32.13 10.36 -64.40
C GLU A 262 32.15 9.62 -65.74
N ASP A 263 32.51 10.36 -66.80
CA ASP A 263 33.21 9.82 -67.95
C ASP A 263 34.71 10.16 -67.79
N GLY A 264 35.58 9.15 -67.93
CA GLY A 264 36.92 9.35 -68.50
C GLY A 264 38.14 9.24 -67.59
N LEU A 265 38.58 8.00 -67.36
CA LEU A 265 39.95 7.52 -67.57
C LEU A 265 41.13 8.47 -67.26
N ALA A 266 41.85 8.22 -66.15
CA ALA A 266 43.33 8.15 -66.18
C ALA A 266 43.89 7.48 -64.92
N THR A 267 44.44 6.30 -65.16
CA THR A 267 45.35 5.52 -64.33
C THR A 267 46.64 6.25 -63.93
N ASN A 268 47.17 5.84 -62.75
CA ASN A 268 48.58 5.85 -62.30
C ASN A 268 49.15 7.08 -61.55
N PHE A 269 49.35 6.92 -60.23
CA PHE A 269 50.62 7.15 -59.51
C PHE A 269 50.49 6.66 -58.04
N VAL A 270 50.80 5.39 -57.74
CA VAL A 270 52.06 4.87 -57.15
C VAL A 270 52.56 5.65 -55.92
N ILE A 271 52.37 5.04 -54.74
CA ILE A 271 53.16 5.26 -53.52
C ILE A 271 54.19 4.13 -53.42
N ARG A 272 55.50 4.47 -53.51
CA ARG A 272 56.64 3.73 -52.91
C ARG A 272 57.90 4.60 -53.01
N ALA A 273 58.31 5.24 -51.92
CA ALA A 273 59.36 4.80 -50.98
C ALA A 273 60.79 4.86 -51.54
N THR A 274 61.48 5.97 -51.23
CA THR A 274 62.82 6.09 -50.59
C THR A 274 63.05 7.55 -50.28
#